data_AF-A0A9E2M7C5-F1
#
_entry.id   AF-A0A9E2M7C5-F1
#
_cell.length_a   1.000
_cell.length_b   1.000
_cell.length_c   1.000
_cell.angle_alpha   90.00
_cell.angle_beta   90.00
_cell.angle_gamma   90.00
#
_symmetry.space_group_name_H-M   'P 1'
#
loop_
_entity.id
_entity.type
_entity.pdbx_description
1 polymer ?
#
loop_
_entity_poly.entity_id
_entity_poly.type
_entity_poly.pdbx_seq_one_letter_code
_entity_poly.pdbx_strand_id
1 'polypeptide(L)'
;MTRNVECSSQEEERYYRHLNLPSGDLRVSITADCNMRCSYCHNEGQGAFAKTMMSEADFRKVVSLGQKFGANKVRLTGGEPMLHPLLTSFIRLAKQEFGVGDVGINTNGTMLSARKAAELLEAGIDVVVVGIDFPTGPVSKDSIQGRRAAAVLTNIETASALGLRVQVASVYSKTTPAAVAKMFEWCGERGILLKVLEVSDDQVTNSVGSEFVELIEFMRDTFSLRMGRTVSLNERYGVSPAGQRVLFFHSHCRVRECAECAQMHMRVTTAGAAKPCILRTDTEYPLLGSEGEAAMRRAIHNLGNPPERPPV
;
A
#
# COMPACT_ATOMS: atom_id res chain seq x y z
N MET A 1 -10.68 35.70 -4.12
CA MET A 1 -12.00 35.42 -3.52
C MET A 1 -12.58 34.20 -4.22
N THR A 2 -12.13 33.01 -3.86
CA THR A 2 -12.78 31.75 -4.24
C THR A 2 -14.10 31.69 -3.49
N ARG A 3 -15.21 31.86 -4.22
CA ARG A 3 -16.55 31.67 -3.65
C ARG A 3 -16.65 30.20 -3.25
N ASN A 4 -16.74 29.92 -1.95
CA ASN A 4 -17.32 28.67 -1.47
C ASN A 4 -18.76 28.66 -1.94
N VAL A 5 -19.02 28.00 -3.07
CA VAL A 5 -20.37 27.62 -3.45
C VAL A 5 -20.70 26.43 -2.54
N GLU A 6 -21.44 26.68 -1.47
CA GLU A 6 -22.12 25.62 -0.73
C GLU A 6 -23.13 24.98 -1.69
N CYS A 7 -22.71 23.89 -2.32
CA CYS A 7 -23.54 23.11 -3.22
C CYS A 7 -24.53 22.33 -2.35
N SER A 8 -25.83 22.42 -2.65
CA SER A 8 -26.85 21.67 -1.91
C SER A 8 -26.60 20.16 -2.04
N SER A 9 -26.96 19.37 -1.03
CA SER A 9 -26.74 17.92 -1.03
C SER A 9 -27.32 17.21 -2.27
N GLN A 10 -28.41 17.74 -2.83
CA GLN A 10 -29.04 17.24 -4.05
C GLN A 10 -28.27 17.58 -5.33
N GLU A 11 -27.60 18.73 -5.38
CA GLU A 11 -26.76 19.13 -6.51
C GLU A 11 -25.40 18.42 -6.48
N GLU A 12 -24.81 18.21 -5.29
CA GLU A 12 -23.62 17.36 -5.12
C GLU A 12 -23.91 15.93 -5.59
N GLU A 13 -25.05 15.35 -5.18
CA GLU A 13 -25.43 13.99 -5.57
C GLU A 13 -25.61 13.87 -7.09
N ARG A 14 -26.16 14.89 -7.75
CA ARG A 14 -26.31 14.94 -9.20
C ARG A 14 -24.97 15.09 -9.93
N TYR A 15 -24.07 15.92 -9.41
CA TYR A 15 -22.75 16.18 -10.01
C TYR A 15 -21.83 14.96 -9.91
N TYR A 16 -21.83 14.27 -8.78
CA TYR A 16 -20.92 13.16 -8.49
C TYR A 16 -21.49 11.77 -8.79
N ARG A 17 -22.73 11.66 -9.30
CA ARG A 17 -23.50 10.41 -9.44
C ARG A 17 -22.73 9.27 -10.10
N HIS A 18 -21.78 9.58 -10.97
CA HIS A 18 -21.01 8.63 -11.80
C HIS A 18 -19.55 8.42 -11.37
N LEU A 19 -19.09 9.00 -10.26
CA LEU A 19 -17.72 8.77 -9.80
C LEU A 19 -17.58 7.39 -9.16
N ASN A 20 -16.69 6.57 -9.73
CA ASN A 20 -16.18 5.33 -9.13
C ASN A 20 -14.71 5.51 -8.75
N LEU A 21 -14.19 4.60 -7.92
CA LEU A 21 -12.78 4.51 -7.60
C LEU A 21 -11.98 4.17 -8.87
N PRO A 22 -11.06 5.03 -9.33
CA PRO A 22 -10.37 4.84 -10.61
C PRO A 22 -9.58 3.52 -10.69
N SER A 23 -8.92 3.13 -9.60
CA SER A 23 -8.15 1.88 -9.51
C SER A 23 -8.99 0.63 -9.19
N GLY A 24 -10.21 0.82 -8.67
CA GLY A 24 -10.99 -0.24 -8.02
C GLY A 24 -10.33 -0.80 -6.75
N ASP A 25 -9.32 -0.12 -6.17
CA ASP A 25 -8.54 -0.62 -5.03
C ASP A 25 -8.78 0.22 -3.76
N LEU A 26 -9.13 -0.48 -2.67
CA LEU A 26 -9.14 0.07 -1.32
C LEU A 26 -7.88 -0.35 -0.55
N ARG A 27 -7.22 0.59 0.09
CA ARG A 27 -6.17 0.30 1.07
C ARG A 27 -6.65 0.63 2.46
N VAL A 28 -7.05 -0.39 3.21
CA VAL A 28 -7.71 -0.23 4.52
C VAL A 28 -6.72 -0.53 5.64
N SER A 29 -6.42 0.48 6.45
CA SER A 29 -5.71 0.31 7.71
C SER A 29 -6.65 -0.29 8.74
N ILE A 30 -6.38 -1.53 9.16
CA ILE A 30 -7.23 -2.23 10.13
C ILE A 30 -6.72 -2.11 11.57
N THR A 31 -5.48 -1.68 11.75
CA THR A 31 -4.88 -1.40 13.06
C THR A 31 -3.86 -0.27 12.98
N ALA A 32 -3.75 0.54 14.03
CA ALA A 32 -2.68 1.53 14.16
C ALA A 32 -1.44 0.96 14.85
N ASP A 33 -1.56 -0.21 15.49
CA ASP A 33 -0.48 -0.85 16.23
C ASP A 33 0.52 -1.52 15.30
N CYS A 34 1.79 -1.45 15.66
CA CYS A 34 2.87 -2.12 14.96
C CYS A 34 3.87 -2.68 15.96
N ASN A 35 4.40 -3.87 15.69
CA ASN A 35 5.48 -4.50 16.44
C ASN A 35 6.87 -4.11 15.91
N MET A 36 6.95 -3.05 15.10
CA MET A 36 8.18 -2.45 14.57
C MET A 36 8.12 -0.92 14.67
N ARG A 37 9.28 -0.27 14.65
CA ARG A 37 9.43 1.20 14.65
C ARG A 37 10.41 1.63 13.57
N CYS A 38 10.03 1.44 12.32
CA CYS A 38 10.85 1.79 11.16
C CYS A 38 10.97 3.30 11.05
N SER A 39 12.17 3.82 10.82
CA SER A 39 12.48 5.26 10.81
C SER A 39 11.74 6.05 9.73
N TYR A 40 11.41 5.40 8.60
CA TYR A 40 10.74 6.01 7.45
C TYR A 40 9.22 5.78 7.41
N CYS A 41 8.65 5.14 8.44
CA CYS A 41 7.24 4.74 8.43
C CYS A 41 6.31 5.93 8.73
N HIS A 42 5.27 6.10 7.93
CA HIS A 42 4.21 7.09 8.12
C HIS A 42 2.91 6.49 8.67
N ASN A 43 2.90 5.19 9.04
CA ASN A 43 1.75 4.46 9.58
C ASN A 43 0.45 4.71 8.78
N GLU A 44 0.50 4.57 7.45
CA GLU A 44 -0.61 4.84 6.52
C GLU A 44 -1.16 6.29 6.56
N GLY A 45 -0.38 7.23 7.10
CA GLY A 45 -0.74 8.63 7.24
C GLY A 45 -1.77 8.90 8.33
N GLN A 46 -1.95 7.95 9.25
CA GLN A 46 -2.96 8.06 10.30
C GLN A 46 -2.66 9.22 11.25
N GLY A 47 -3.67 10.05 11.51
CA GLY A 47 -3.58 11.18 12.43
C GLY A 47 -3.73 10.80 13.91
N ALA A 48 -3.77 11.82 14.78
CA ALA A 48 -3.91 11.68 16.23
C ALA A 48 -5.18 10.93 16.69
N PHE A 49 -6.20 10.87 15.83
CA PHE A 49 -7.50 10.24 16.11
C PHE A 49 -7.58 8.79 15.62
N ALA A 50 -6.45 8.16 15.28
CA ALA A 50 -6.42 6.76 14.88
C ALA A 50 -6.99 5.87 15.99
N LYS A 51 -7.91 4.97 15.63
CA LYS A 51 -8.30 3.87 16.51
C LYS A 51 -7.19 2.83 16.51
N THR A 52 -6.98 2.18 17.66
CA THR A 52 -6.04 1.06 17.78
C THR A 52 -6.42 -0.09 16.83
N MET A 53 -7.70 -0.44 16.77
CA MET A 53 -8.24 -1.55 15.97
C MET A 53 -9.56 -1.15 15.32
N MET A 54 -9.72 -1.49 14.04
CA MET A 54 -10.99 -1.35 13.33
C MET A 54 -11.97 -2.45 13.77
N SER A 55 -13.23 -2.11 14.02
CA SER A 55 -14.25 -3.12 14.33
C SER A 55 -14.71 -3.86 13.06
N GLU A 56 -15.25 -5.07 13.20
CA GLU A 56 -15.83 -5.78 12.04
C GLU A 56 -17.02 -5.04 11.44
N ALA A 57 -17.84 -4.39 12.27
CA ALA A 57 -18.96 -3.58 11.79
C ALA A 57 -18.49 -2.38 10.96
N ASP A 58 -17.44 -1.70 11.39
CA ASP A 58 -16.85 -0.58 10.65
C ASP A 58 -16.22 -1.07 9.34
N PHE A 59 -15.46 -2.17 9.39
CA PHE A 59 -14.85 -2.78 8.20
C PHE A 59 -15.91 -3.19 7.17
N ARG A 60 -17.00 -3.83 7.60
CA ARG A 60 -18.12 -4.21 6.73
C ARG A 60 -18.70 -3.01 5.99
N LYS A 61 -18.94 -1.91 6.70
CA LYS A 61 -19.43 -0.66 6.10
C LYS A 61 -18.46 -0.11 5.06
N VAL A 62 -17.17 -0.05 5.38
CA VAL A 62 -16.13 0.45 4.48
C VAL A 62 -16.05 -0.36 3.19
N VAL A 63 -15.99 -1.69 3.29
CA VAL A 63 -15.87 -2.58 2.12
C VAL A 63 -17.14 -2.54 1.27
N SER A 64 -18.32 -2.58 1.88
CA SER A 64 -19.60 -2.50 1.18
C SER A 64 -19.76 -1.15 0.45
N LEU A 65 -19.39 -0.06 1.12
CA LEU A 65 -19.37 1.26 0.52
C LEU A 65 -18.40 1.30 -0.67
N GLY A 66 -17.16 0.85 -0.51
CA GLY A 66 -16.21 0.84 -1.62
C GLY A 66 -16.67 -0.02 -2.79
N GLN A 67 -17.29 -1.19 -2.54
CA GLN A 67 -17.88 -2.03 -3.60
C GLN A 67 -18.94 -1.26 -4.40
N LYS A 68 -19.81 -0.48 -3.72
CA LYS A 68 -20.79 0.41 -4.37
C LYS A 68 -20.14 1.45 -5.30
N PHE A 69 -18.90 1.85 -4.98
CA PHE A 69 -18.08 2.77 -5.77
C PHE A 69 -17.06 2.05 -6.69
N GLY A 70 -17.29 0.78 -7.01
CA GLY A 70 -16.50 0.03 -7.99
C GLY A 70 -15.22 -0.61 -7.44
N ALA A 71 -15.03 -0.63 -6.11
CA ALA A 71 -13.93 -1.39 -5.53
C ALA A 71 -14.13 -2.89 -5.77
N ASN A 72 -13.08 -3.52 -6.28
CA ASN A 72 -12.99 -4.97 -6.43
C ASN A 72 -11.65 -5.51 -5.88
N LYS A 73 -10.82 -4.66 -5.29
CA LYS A 73 -9.60 -5.06 -4.58
C LYS A 73 -9.57 -4.40 -3.22
N VAL A 74 -9.00 -5.12 -2.26
CA VAL A 74 -8.60 -4.52 -0.99
C VAL A 74 -7.22 -4.98 -0.59
N ARG A 75 -6.42 -4.05 -0.10
CA ARG A 75 -5.18 -4.29 0.63
C ARG A 75 -5.41 -3.96 2.09
N LEU A 76 -5.37 -4.97 2.95
CA LEU A 76 -5.41 -4.82 4.39
C LEU A 76 -4.01 -4.46 4.89
N THR A 77 -3.94 -3.39 5.66
CA THR A 77 -2.67 -2.80 6.10
C THR A 77 -2.82 -2.29 7.53
N GLY A 78 -1.89 -1.45 7.96
CA GLY A 78 -2.05 -0.58 9.10
C GLY A 78 -0.69 -0.15 9.61
N GLY A 79 -0.51 -0.24 10.92
CA GLY A 79 0.80 -0.58 11.47
C GLY A 79 1.19 -1.98 10.98
N GLU A 80 0.83 -3.03 11.74
CA GLU A 80 1.01 -4.43 11.32
C GLU A 80 -0.33 -5.19 11.34
N PRO A 81 -0.93 -5.50 10.18
CA PRO A 81 -2.26 -6.14 10.13
C PRO A 81 -2.31 -7.52 10.80
N MET A 82 -1.20 -8.25 10.91
CA MET A 82 -1.16 -9.55 11.61
C MET A 82 -1.37 -9.45 13.12
N LEU A 83 -1.33 -8.26 13.70
CA LEU A 83 -1.71 -8.02 15.10
C LEU A 83 -3.23 -7.99 15.29
N HIS A 84 -4.00 -7.80 14.22
CA HIS A 84 -5.44 -7.71 14.32
C HIS A 84 -6.08 -9.09 14.54
N PRO A 85 -6.84 -9.31 15.64
CA PRO A 85 -7.40 -10.64 15.95
C PRO A 85 -8.43 -11.11 14.91
N LEU A 86 -9.09 -10.18 14.22
CA LEU A 86 -10.10 -10.45 13.19
C LEU A 86 -9.55 -10.45 11.76
N LEU A 87 -8.23 -10.51 11.56
CA LEU A 87 -7.64 -10.42 10.21
C LEU A 87 -8.25 -11.44 9.23
N THR A 88 -8.38 -12.71 9.62
CA THR A 88 -8.97 -13.74 8.75
C THR A 88 -10.47 -13.53 8.53
N SER A 89 -11.19 -13.01 9.52
CA SER A 89 -12.60 -12.60 9.35
C SER A 89 -12.74 -11.47 8.33
N PHE A 90 -11.86 -10.48 8.36
CA PHE A 90 -11.86 -9.37 7.40
C PHE A 90 -11.56 -9.84 5.98
N ILE A 91 -10.63 -10.78 5.81
CA ILE A 91 -10.36 -11.38 4.50
C ILE A 91 -11.61 -12.08 3.97
N ARG A 92 -12.25 -12.96 4.77
CA ARG A 92 -13.48 -13.66 4.35
C ARG A 92 -14.62 -12.70 4.01
N LEU A 93 -14.80 -11.66 4.83
CA LEU A 93 -15.79 -10.62 4.61
C LEU A 93 -15.54 -9.89 3.28
N ALA A 94 -14.31 -9.48 3.01
CA ALA A 94 -13.95 -8.81 1.76
C ALA A 94 -14.15 -9.72 0.54
N LYS A 95 -13.78 -11.01 0.63
CA LYS A 95 -14.04 -11.98 -0.44
C LYS A 95 -15.53 -12.16 -0.69
N GLN A 96 -16.35 -12.22 0.36
CA GLN A 96 -17.79 -12.31 0.25
C GLN A 96 -18.39 -11.07 -0.42
N GLU A 97 -17.98 -9.87 0.00
CA GLU A 97 -18.54 -8.63 -0.51
C GLU A 97 -18.14 -8.38 -1.97
N PHE A 98 -16.88 -8.66 -2.34
CA PHE A 98 -16.41 -8.41 -3.71
C PHE A 98 -16.69 -9.56 -4.68
N GLY A 99 -17.03 -10.76 -4.19
CA GLY A 99 -17.29 -11.97 -4.98
C GLY A 99 -16.05 -12.55 -5.66
N VAL A 100 -15.44 -11.81 -6.58
CA VAL A 100 -14.24 -12.19 -7.36
C VAL A 100 -13.05 -11.25 -7.11
N GLY A 101 -13.08 -10.53 -5.99
CA GLY A 101 -12.09 -9.51 -5.70
C GLY A 101 -10.71 -10.03 -5.29
N ASP A 102 -9.70 -9.19 -5.51
CA ASP A 102 -8.29 -9.40 -5.13
C ASP A 102 -8.07 -8.85 -3.71
N VAL A 103 -8.01 -9.74 -2.73
CA VAL A 103 -7.83 -9.43 -1.30
C VAL A 103 -6.38 -9.76 -0.92
N GLY A 104 -5.64 -8.73 -0.51
CA GLY A 104 -4.24 -8.87 -0.14
C GLY A 104 -3.92 -8.22 1.19
N ILE A 105 -2.77 -8.56 1.77
CA ILE A 105 -2.25 -7.89 2.96
C ILE A 105 -0.83 -7.33 2.72
N ASN A 106 -0.52 -6.22 3.39
CA ASN A 106 0.83 -5.69 3.51
C ASN A 106 1.33 -5.90 4.94
N THR A 107 2.36 -6.72 5.12
CA THR A 107 2.89 -7.11 6.44
C THR A 107 4.40 -6.91 6.51
N ASN A 108 4.96 -6.77 7.70
CA ASN A 108 6.39 -6.88 7.96
C ASN A 108 6.88 -8.33 8.03
N GLY A 109 5.97 -9.32 7.98
CA GLY A 109 6.28 -10.74 7.88
C GLY A 109 6.81 -11.39 9.15
N THR A 110 6.96 -10.65 10.26
CA THR A 110 7.48 -11.20 11.52
C THR A 110 6.57 -12.25 12.16
N MET A 111 5.26 -12.14 11.88
CA MET A 111 4.23 -13.05 12.40
C MET A 111 3.71 -14.05 11.35
N LEU A 112 4.32 -14.06 10.14
CA LEU A 112 3.95 -14.97 9.05
C LEU A 112 4.52 -16.38 9.28
N SER A 113 4.14 -17.00 10.39
CA SER A 113 4.44 -18.41 10.65
C SER A 113 3.71 -19.34 9.66
N ALA A 114 4.15 -20.60 9.54
CA ALA A 114 3.46 -21.62 8.74
C ALA A 114 1.96 -21.71 9.07
N ARG A 115 1.62 -21.71 10.36
CA ARG A 115 0.22 -21.71 10.83
C ARG A 115 -0.52 -20.47 10.34
N LYS A 116 0.06 -19.28 10.47
CA LYS A 116 -0.58 -18.04 10.02
C LYS A 116 -0.78 -18.03 8.51
N ALA A 117 0.20 -18.52 7.75
CA ALA A 117 0.08 -18.65 6.30
C ALA A 117 -1.07 -19.60 5.91
N ALA A 118 -1.22 -20.74 6.58
CA ALA A 118 -2.34 -21.66 6.37
C ALA A 118 -3.70 -21.00 6.70
N GLU A 119 -3.80 -20.31 7.84
CA GLU A 119 -5.02 -19.58 8.23
C GLU A 119 -5.42 -18.50 7.20
N LEU A 120 -4.44 -17.84 6.57
CA LEU A 120 -4.70 -16.85 5.51
C LEU A 120 -5.18 -17.51 4.21
N LEU A 121 -4.59 -18.65 3.82
CA LEU A 121 -5.03 -19.44 2.67
C LEU A 121 -6.47 -19.95 2.86
N GLU A 122 -6.79 -20.48 4.02
CA GLU A 122 -8.15 -20.92 4.38
C GLU A 122 -9.16 -19.76 4.37
N ALA A 123 -8.71 -18.54 4.66
CA ALA A 123 -9.55 -17.35 4.55
C ALA A 123 -9.77 -16.88 3.10
N GLY A 124 -9.00 -17.41 2.14
CA GLY A 124 -9.09 -17.05 0.72
C GLY A 124 -8.28 -15.81 0.33
N ILE A 125 -7.17 -15.52 1.02
CA ILE A 125 -6.25 -14.45 0.63
C ILE A 125 -5.67 -14.70 -0.78
N ASP A 126 -5.51 -13.65 -1.58
CA ASP A 126 -4.96 -13.75 -2.93
C ASP A 126 -3.46 -13.40 -2.99
N VAL A 127 -2.99 -12.50 -2.13
CA VAL A 127 -1.59 -12.06 -2.12
C VAL A 127 -1.13 -11.54 -0.75
N VAL A 128 0.10 -11.89 -0.38
CA VAL A 128 0.81 -11.31 0.78
C VAL A 128 2.02 -10.53 0.29
N VAL A 129 2.06 -9.23 0.57
CA VAL A 129 3.22 -8.38 0.31
C VAL A 129 4.00 -8.23 1.60
N VAL A 130 5.19 -8.82 1.66
CA VAL A 130 6.08 -8.76 2.82
C VAL A 130 7.11 -7.65 2.61
N GLY A 131 7.12 -6.66 3.49
CA GLY A 131 8.16 -5.64 3.48
C GLY A 131 9.45 -6.15 4.13
N ILE A 132 10.60 -5.97 3.49
CA ILE A 132 11.95 -6.26 4.01
C ILE A 132 13.01 -5.47 3.23
N ASP A 133 13.90 -4.77 3.94
CA ASP A 133 14.88 -3.88 3.29
C ASP A 133 16.29 -4.47 3.22
N PHE A 134 16.70 -5.23 4.23
CA PHE A 134 18.07 -5.75 4.32
C PHE A 134 18.05 -7.27 4.44
N PRO A 135 18.45 -8.05 3.42
CA PRO A 135 18.41 -9.52 3.50
C PRO A 135 19.38 -10.10 4.54
N THR A 136 20.45 -9.38 4.89
CA THR A 136 21.55 -9.88 5.73
C THR A 136 21.76 -9.08 7.02
N GLY A 137 20.86 -8.16 7.36
CA GLY A 137 20.99 -7.26 8.52
C GLY A 137 20.60 -7.90 9.85
N PRO A 138 21.15 -7.42 10.99
CA PRO A 138 20.73 -7.85 12.34
C PRO A 138 19.30 -7.43 12.65
N VAL A 139 18.79 -6.38 11.99
CA VAL A 139 17.40 -5.96 12.08
C VAL A 139 16.85 -5.60 10.70
N SER A 140 15.57 -5.92 10.48
CA SER A 140 14.84 -5.55 9.26
C SER A 140 14.34 -4.11 9.32
N LYS A 141 14.36 -3.41 8.18
CA LYS A 141 13.71 -2.10 7.95
C LYS A 141 14.19 -0.91 8.79
N ASP A 142 15.48 -0.87 9.16
CA ASP A 142 16.01 0.15 10.07
C ASP A 142 15.19 0.30 11.38
N SER A 143 14.47 -0.75 11.79
CA SER A 143 13.60 -0.72 12.97
C SER A 143 14.41 -1.07 14.20
N ILE A 144 14.43 -0.19 15.21
CA ILE A 144 15.12 -0.49 16.49
C ILE A 144 14.46 -1.63 17.31
N GLN A 145 13.23 -2.03 16.96
CA GLN A 145 12.45 -3.10 17.63
C GLN A 145 12.19 -4.31 16.73
N GLY A 146 12.82 -4.38 15.54
CA GLY A 146 12.53 -5.41 14.54
C GLY A 146 13.17 -6.78 14.82
N ARG A 147 12.71 -7.80 14.06
CA ARG A 147 13.34 -9.13 14.01
C ARG A 147 14.51 -9.15 13.02
N ARG A 148 15.36 -10.18 13.12
CA ARG A 148 16.41 -10.47 12.14
C ARG A 148 15.80 -10.75 10.77
N ALA A 149 16.40 -10.20 9.72
CA ALA A 149 15.98 -10.39 8.34
C ALA A 149 15.82 -11.86 7.95
N ALA A 150 16.77 -12.70 8.36
CA ALA A 150 16.76 -14.14 8.10
C ALA A 150 15.47 -14.84 8.56
N ALA A 151 14.88 -14.42 9.69
CA ALA A 151 13.64 -15.00 10.18
C ALA A 151 12.44 -14.62 9.27
N VAL A 152 12.42 -13.39 8.76
CA VAL A 152 11.38 -12.94 7.82
C VAL A 152 11.53 -13.65 6.46
N LEU A 153 12.77 -13.83 5.98
CA LEU A 153 13.05 -14.60 4.76
C LEU A 153 12.59 -16.06 4.89
N THR A 154 12.87 -16.70 6.04
CA THR A 154 12.40 -18.08 6.32
C THR A 154 10.88 -18.16 6.33
N ASN A 155 10.20 -17.16 6.91
CA ASN A 155 8.74 -17.07 6.91
C ASN A 155 8.17 -16.91 5.49
N ILE A 156 8.82 -16.11 4.64
CA ILE A 156 8.44 -15.94 3.23
C ILE A 156 8.56 -17.26 2.48
N GLU A 157 9.68 -17.97 2.62
CA GLU A 157 9.90 -19.27 1.98
C GLU A 157 8.85 -20.29 2.42
N THR A 158 8.61 -20.37 3.73
CA THR A 158 7.61 -21.28 4.31
C THR A 158 6.21 -20.98 3.79
N ALA A 159 5.81 -19.70 3.76
CA ALA A 159 4.51 -19.31 3.25
C ALA A 159 4.37 -19.60 1.74
N SER A 160 5.41 -19.29 0.95
CA SER A 160 5.44 -19.58 -0.49
C SER A 160 5.33 -21.08 -0.78
N ALA A 161 6.04 -21.92 -0.02
CA ALA A 161 5.99 -23.38 -0.14
C ALA A 161 4.61 -23.97 0.18
N LEU A 162 3.79 -23.30 0.99
CA LEU A 162 2.40 -23.67 1.26
C LEU A 162 1.43 -23.26 0.12
N GLY A 163 1.93 -22.65 -0.95
CA GLY A 163 1.13 -22.17 -2.08
C GLY A 163 0.61 -20.74 -1.91
N LEU A 164 1.03 -20.02 -0.87
CA LEU A 164 0.66 -18.62 -0.70
C LEU A 164 1.42 -17.76 -1.71
N ARG A 165 0.69 -16.93 -2.47
CA ARG A 165 1.33 -15.96 -3.38
C ARG A 165 1.98 -14.84 -2.58
N VAL A 166 3.31 -14.93 -2.40
CA VAL A 166 4.09 -13.92 -1.69
C VAL A 166 4.83 -13.00 -2.67
N GLN A 167 4.85 -11.71 -2.35
CA GLN A 167 5.68 -10.69 -3.00
C GLN A 167 6.54 -9.99 -1.95
N VAL A 168 7.70 -9.49 -2.37
CA VAL A 168 8.61 -8.74 -1.49
C VAL A 168 8.59 -7.27 -1.86
N ALA A 169 8.50 -6.40 -0.86
CA ALA A 169 8.63 -4.96 -1.02
C ALA A 169 9.82 -4.47 -0.19
N SER A 170 10.71 -3.69 -0.79
CA SER A 170 11.89 -3.12 -0.15
C SER A 170 11.88 -1.62 -0.34
N VAL A 171 12.00 -0.86 0.76
CA VAL A 171 12.16 0.59 0.70
C VAL A 171 13.64 0.89 0.52
N TYR A 172 13.95 1.56 -0.58
CA TYR A 172 15.28 2.06 -0.88
C TYR A 172 15.51 3.38 -0.15
N SER A 173 16.10 3.28 1.04
CA SER A 173 16.62 4.40 1.83
C SER A 173 17.98 4.00 2.38
N LYS A 174 19.03 4.78 2.09
CA LYS A 174 20.40 4.56 2.61
C LYS A 174 20.93 3.13 2.38
N THR A 175 20.33 2.40 1.45
CA THR A 175 20.64 1.01 1.11
C THR A 175 21.53 1.01 -0.11
N THR A 176 22.49 0.09 -0.21
CA THR A 176 23.37 0.04 -1.38
C THR A 176 22.67 -0.66 -2.55
N PRO A 177 22.95 -0.26 -3.81
CA PRO A 177 22.45 -0.99 -4.98
C PRO A 177 22.77 -2.49 -4.95
N ALA A 178 23.95 -2.85 -4.43
CA ALA A 178 24.36 -4.24 -4.24
C ALA A 178 23.44 -5.04 -3.28
N ALA A 179 22.88 -4.40 -2.25
CA ALA A 179 21.93 -5.07 -1.35
C ALA A 179 20.58 -5.34 -2.04
N VAL A 180 20.13 -4.42 -2.90
CA VAL A 180 18.93 -4.60 -3.73
C VAL A 180 19.15 -5.73 -4.76
N ALA A 181 20.34 -5.78 -5.38
CA ALA A 181 20.72 -6.87 -6.29
C ALA A 181 20.63 -8.25 -5.62
N LYS A 182 21.19 -8.40 -4.41
CA LYS A 182 21.09 -9.65 -3.64
C LYS A 182 19.63 -10.02 -3.33
N MET A 183 18.79 -9.04 -3.01
CA MET A 183 17.36 -9.30 -2.79
C MET A 183 16.66 -9.72 -4.09
N PHE A 184 17.03 -9.13 -5.24
CA PHE A 184 16.49 -9.49 -6.54
C PHE A 184 16.86 -10.92 -6.94
N GLU A 185 18.12 -11.31 -6.75
CA GLU A 185 18.58 -12.69 -6.96
C GLU A 185 17.80 -13.66 -6.07
N TRP A 186 17.75 -13.38 -4.77
CA TRP A 186 17.05 -14.22 -3.78
C TRP A 186 15.56 -14.40 -4.13
N CYS A 187 14.88 -13.31 -4.52
CA CYS A 187 13.50 -13.35 -4.96
C CYS A 187 13.35 -14.17 -6.26
N GLY A 188 14.25 -13.96 -7.21
CA GLY A 188 14.21 -14.59 -8.53
C GLY A 188 14.42 -16.11 -8.48
N GLU A 189 15.33 -16.60 -7.63
CA GLU A 189 15.52 -18.04 -7.35
C GLU A 189 14.23 -18.72 -6.85
N ARG A 190 13.31 -17.94 -6.26
CA ARG A 190 12.07 -18.40 -5.64
C ARG A 190 10.82 -18.04 -6.42
N GLY A 191 10.97 -17.45 -7.62
CA GLY A 191 9.85 -16.96 -8.42
C GLY A 191 9.05 -15.82 -7.77
N ILE A 192 9.62 -15.14 -6.78
CA ILE A 192 8.99 -14.06 -6.03
C ILE A 192 9.19 -12.73 -6.77
N LEU A 193 8.14 -11.92 -6.86
CA LEU A 193 8.23 -10.57 -7.40
C LEU A 193 8.85 -9.62 -6.36
N LEU A 194 9.94 -8.94 -6.75
CA LEU A 194 10.51 -7.84 -5.97
C LEU A 194 9.88 -6.50 -6.37
N LYS A 195 9.49 -5.71 -5.38
CA LYS A 195 9.10 -4.31 -5.51
C LYS A 195 10.10 -3.46 -4.76
N VAL A 196 10.70 -2.48 -5.42
CA VAL A 196 11.62 -1.53 -4.81
C VAL A 196 10.92 -0.17 -4.79
N LEU A 197 10.78 0.40 -3.61
CA LEU A 197 10.08 1.66 -3.37
C LEU A 197 11.11 2.73 -3.01
N GLU A 198 11.12 3.84 -3.71
CA GLU A 198 11.86 5.03 -3.29
C GLU A 198 11.30 5.50 -1.95
N VAL A 199 12.18 5.81 -1.00
CA VAL A 199 11.75 6.44 0.24
C VAL A 199 11.06 7.77 -0.08
N SER A 200 9.86 7.97 0.47
CA SER A 200 9.28 9.30 0.50
C SER A 200 9.76 9.96 1.77
N ASP A 201 10.68 10.93 1.64
CA ASP A 201 10.71 12.03 2.58
C ASP A 201 9.57 12.99 2.21
N ASP A 202 9.12 13.79 3.15
CA ASP A 202 8.13 14.86 2.96
C ASP A 202 8.61 15.98 2.01
N GLN A 203 9.80 15.82 1.43
CA GLN A 203 10.37 16.74 0.48
C GLN A 203 9.69 16.59 -0.88
N VAL A 204 9.34 17.75 -1.43
CA VAL A 204 8.79 17.86 -2.78
C VAL A 204 9.91 18.35 -3.69
N THR A 205 10.23 17.56 -4.71
CA THR A 205 11.21 17.87 -5.77
C THR A 205 10.55 17.82 -7.16
N ASN A 206 11.26 18.27 -8.20
CA ASN A 206 10.78 18.16 -9.59
C ASN A 206 11.41 16.96 -10.34
N SER A 207 12.10 16.08 -9.63
CA SER A 207 12.81 14.94 -10.20
C SER A 207 12.86 13.79 -9.21
N VAL A 208 12.84 12.57 -9.76
CA VAL A 208 13.13 11.34 -9.01
C VAL A 208 14.54 11.46 -8.40
N GLY A 209 14.75 10.89 -7.22
CA GLY A 209 16.05 10.93 -6.57
C GLY A 209 17.15 10.35 -7.44
N SER A 210 18.28 11.07 -7.55
CA SER A 210 19.44 10.59 -8.30
C SER A 210 19.86 9.20 -7.86
N GLU A 211 19.91 8.94 -6.55
CA GLU A 211 20.24 7.63 -5.99
C GLU A 211 19.27 6.52 -6.45
N PHE A 212 17.98 6.82 -6.63
CA PHE A 212 16.99 5.85 -7.08
C PHE A 212 17.07 5.63 -8.60
N VAL A 213 17.40 6.67 -9.37
CA VAL A 213 17.68 6.53 -10.81
C VAL A 213 18.94 5.70 -11.03
N GLU A 214 20.02 6.00 -10.31
CA GLU A 214 21.29 5.26 -10.32
C GLU A 214 21.08 3.79 -9.94
N LEU A 215 20.22 3.52 -8.94
CA LEU A 215 19.82 2.16 -8.60
C LEU A 215 19.17 1.44 -9.78
N ILE A 216 18.21 2.08 -10.45
CA ILE A 216 17.50 1.47 -11.59
C ILE A 216 18.48 1.16 -12.73
N GLU A 217 19.40 2.09 -13.01
CA GLU A 217 20.44 1.90 -14.03
C GLU A 217 21.41 0.78 -13.67
N PHE A 218 21.89 0.76 -12.42
CA PHE A 218 22.70 -0.32 -11.88
C PHE A 218 22.01 -1.67 -12.03
N MET A 219 20.73 -1.78 -11.65
CA MET A 219 19.96 -3.01 -11.77
C MET A 219 19.75 -3.44 -13.22
N ARG A 220 19.45 -2.48 -14.11
CA ARG A 220 19.30 -2.71 -15.55
C ARG A 220 20.58 -3.32 -16.13
N ASP A 221 21.72 -2.72 -15.83
CA ASP A 221 22.99 -3.10 -16.45
C ASP A 221 23.52 -4.41 -15.85
N THR A 222 23.41 -4.59 -14.53
CA THR A 222 23.84 -5.81 -13.82
C THR A 222 23.07 -7.05 -14.26
N PHE A 223 21.75 -6.94 -14.46
CA PHE A 223 20.88 -8.08 -14.78
C PHE A 223 20.37 -8.09 -16.22
N SER A 224 20.88 -7.20 -17.08
CA SER A 224 20.43 -7.03 -18.47
C SER A 224 18.90 -6.90 -18.58
N LEU A 225 18.30 -6.09 -17.70
CA LEU A 225 16.84 -6.01 -17.59
C LEU A 225 16.24 -5.35 -18.82
N ARG A 226 15.25 -6.01 -19.44
CA ARG A 226 14.34 -5.35 -20.37
C ARG A 226 13.39 -4.46 -19.57
N MET A 227 13.54 -3.15 -19.73
CA MET A 227 12.77 -2.15 -19.00
C MET A 227 11.44 -1.83 -19.70
N GLY A 228 10.44 -1.46 -18.93
CA GLY A 228 9.15 -0.96 -19.42
C GLY A 228 8.38 -0.21 -18.35
N ARG A 229 7.12 0.14 -18.66
CA ARG A 229 6.22 0.82 -17.72
C ARG A 229 4.88 0.12 -17.57
N THR A 230 4.30 0.14 -16.37
CA THR A 230 2.94 -0.35 -16.13
C THR A 230 1.91 0.63 -16.69
N VAL A 231 0.78 0.10 -17.17
CA VAL A 231 -0.29 0.91 -17.76
C VAL A 231 -1.05 1.70 -16.69
N SER A 232 -1.17 1.15 -15.48
CA SER A 232 -2.02 1.70 -14.42
C SER A 232 -1.43 2.93 -13.73
N LEU A 233 -0.14 2.88 -13.37
CA LEU A 233 0.51 3.90 -12.52
C LEU A 233 1.85 4.36 -13.07
N ASN A 234 2.13 4.06 -14.34
CA ASN A 234 3.35 4.48 -15.03
C ASN A 234 4.66 4.00 -14.33
N GLU A 235 4.56 2.95 -13.50
CA GLU A 235 5.65 2.39 -12.70
C GLU A 235 6.67 1.71 -13.61
N ARG A 236 7.95 1.84 -13.30
CA ARG A 236 8.99 1.17 -14.08
C ARG A 236 9.05 -0.29 -13.68
N TYR A 237 9.18 -1.18 -14.65
CA TYR A 237 9.46 -2.60 -14.41
C TYR A 237 10.69 -3.05 -15.18
N GLY A 238 11.34 -4.10 -14.68
CA GLY A 238 12.44 -4.79 -15.33
C GLY A 238 12.19 -6.29 -15.38
N VAL A 239 12.57 -6.91 -16.51
CA VAL A 239 12.52 -8.37 -16.70
C VAL A 239 13.91 -8.86 -17.13
N SER A 240 14.52 -9.77 -16.37
CA SER A 240 15.80 -10.37 -16.74
C SER A 240 15.64 -11.41 -17.87
N PRO A 241 16.71 -11.80 -18.58
CA PRO A 241 16.66 -12.88 -19.57
C PRO A 241 16.17 -14.22 -18.99
N ALA A 242 16.41 -14.44 -17.69
CA ALA A 242 15.93 -15.61 -16.94
C ALA A 242 14.45 -15.51 -16.53
N GLY A 243 13.74 -14.43 -16.88
CA GLY A 243 12.33 -14.21 -16.56
C GLY A 243 12.06 -13.68 -15.15
N GLN A 244 13.10 -13.31 -14.38
CA GLN A 244 12.94 -12.68 -13.07
C GLN A 244 12.41 -11.26 -13.25
N ARG A 245 11.58 -10.79 -12.30
CA ARG A 245 10.83 -9.54 -12.42
C ARG A 245 11.06 -8.64 -11.22
N VAL A 246 11.22 -7.34 -11.49
CA VAL A 246 11.29 -6.29 -10.49
C VAL A 246 10.42 -5.10 -10.89
N LEU A 247 9.76 -4.50 -9.91
CA LEU A 247 9.02 -3.24 -10.06
C LEU A 247 9.72 -2.14 -9.27
N PHE A 248 9.83 -0.95 -9.84
CA PHE A 248 10.40 0.23 -9.22
C PHE A 248 9.32 1.31 -9.07
N PHE A 249 9.03 1.67 -7.83
CA PHE A 249 8.04 2.68 -7.45
C PHE A 249 8.76 3.91 -6.92
N HIS A 250 8.84 4.98 -7.71
CA HIS A 250 9.29 6.26 -7.18
C HIS A 250 8.21 6.93 -6.33
N SER A 251 8.59 7.88 -5.49
CA SER A 251 7.63 8.62 -4.69
C SER A 251 6.88 9.64 -5.57
N HIS A 252 5.65 9.32 -5.97
CA HIS A 252 4.76 10.26 -6.67
C HIS A 252 4.50 11.53 -5.83
N CYS A 253 4.50 11.40 -4.50
CA CYS A 253 4.38 12.54 -3.57
C CYS A 253 5.55 13.51 -3.74
N ARG A 254 6.77 12.97 -3.82
CA ARG A 254 7.99 13.74 -3.99
C ARG A 254 7.99 14.50 -5.31
N VAL A 255 7.68 13.82 -6.43
CA VAL A 255 7.74 14.40 -7.78
C VAL A 255 6.47 15.15 -8.23
N ARG A 256 5.44 15.24 -7.38
CA ARG A 256 4.13 15.85 -7.69
C ARG A 256 3.41 15.25 -8.90
N GLU A 257 3.53 13.95 -9.09
CA GLU A 257 2.76 13.18 -10.07
C GLU A 257 1.34 12.93 -9.53
N CYS A 258 0.60 14.01 -9.32
CA CYS A 258 -0.69 13.94 -8.65
C CYS A 258 -1.79 13.40 -9.56
N ALA A 259 -1.65 13.51 -10.87
CA ALA A 259 -2.53 12.85 -11.84
C ALA A 259 -2.41 11.32 -11.72
N GLU A 260 -1.20 10.80 -11.51
CA GLU A 260 -0.94 9.39 -11.24
C GLU A 260 -1.50 8.99 -9.87
N CYS A 261 -1.31 9.83 -8.83
CA CYS A 261 -1.94 9.62 -7.53
C CYS A 261 -3.48 9.57 -7.60
N ALA A 262 -4.10 10.32 -8.51
CA ALA A 262 -5.54 10.29 -8.72
C ALA A 262 -6.03 8.92 -9.23
N GLN A 263 -5.14 8.15 -9.87
CA GLN A 263 -5.42 6.80 -10.37
C GLN A 263 -5.04 5.69 -9.37
N MET A 264 -4.50 6.04 -8.19
CA MET A 264 -4.10 5.06 -7.16
C MET A 264 -5.30 4.54 -6.32
N HIS A 265 -4.99 3.68 -5.34
CA HIS A 265 -5.94 3.19 -4.35
C HIS A 265 -6.47 4.30 -3.45
N MET A 266 -7.72 4.16 -2.99
CA MET A 266 -8.26 4.99 -1.92
C MET A 266 -7.82 4.43 -0.57
N ARG A 267 -7.18 5.25 0.27
CA ARG A 267 -6.83 4.82 1.64
C ARG A 267 -8.00 5.01 2.57
N VAL A 268 -8.13 4.13 3.55
CA VAL A 268 -9.10 4.24 4.64
C VAL A 268 -8.38 4.04 5.97
N THR A 269 -8.56 4.97 6.91
CA THR A 269 -7.94 4.93 8.24
C THR A 269 -8.64 3.90 9.15
N THR A 270 -8.04 3.56 10.30
CA THR A 270 -8.69 2.67 11.29
C THR A 270 -9.98 3.24 11.88
N ALA A 271 -10.14 4.56 11.83
CA ALA A 271 -11.35 5.25 12.25
C ALA A 271 -12.45 5.21 11.18
N GLY A 272 -12.21 4.62 10.01
CA GLY A 272 -13.17 4.53 8.92
C GLY A 272 -13.35 5.85 8.16
N ALA A 273 -12.29 6.63 7.99
CA ALA A 273 -12.29 7.81 7.14
C ALA A 273 -11.52 7.54 5.84
N ALA A 274 -12.09 7.91 4.69
CA ALA A 274 -11.38 7.91 3.41
C ALA A 274 -10.31 9.01 3.40
N LYS A 275 -9.14 8.70 2.87
CA LYS A 275 -7.95 9.55 2.90
C LYS A 275 -7.34 9.63 1.49
N PRO A 276 -7.65 10.68 0.72
CA PRO A 276 -7.17 10.83 -0.64
C PRO A 276 -5.66 11.12 -0.74
N CYS A 277 -5.07 11.70 0.30
CA CYS A 277 -3.64 12.00 0.36
C CYS A 277 -3.02 11.46 1.66
N ILE A 278 -1.93 10.71 1.54
CA ILE A 278 -1.26 10.08 2.69
C ILE A 278 -0.60 11.09 3.64
N LEU A 279 -0.17 12.24 3.12
CA LEU A 279 0.56 13.26 3.88
C LEU A 279 -0.34 14.26 4.60
N ARG A 280 -1.67 14.16 4.44
CA ARG A 280 -2.63 15.16 4.94
C ARG A 280 -3.74 14.52 5.76
N THR A 281 -3.99 15.05 6.95
CA THR A 281 -5.08 14.62 7.84
C THR A 281 -6.34 15.51 7.73
N ASP A 282 -6.20 16.71 7.17
CA ASP A 282 -7.29 17.67 6.93
C ASP A 282 -8.16 17.34 5.70
N THR A 283 -7.87 16.22 5.01
CA THR A 283 -8.65 15.68 3.88
C THR A 283 -9.27 14.33 4.20
N GLU A 284 -9.48 14.04 5.47
CA GLU A 284 -10.15 12.82 5.90
C GLU A 284 -11.67 12.96 5.81
N TYR A 285 -12.32 12.02 5.13
CA TYR A 285 -13.77 12.00 4.88
C TYR A 285 -14.41 10.85 5.68
N PRO A 286 -15.18 11.12 6.75
CA PRO A 286 -15.77 10.07 7.58
C PRO A 286 -16.78 9.22 6.80
N LEU A 287 -16.56 7.90 6.75
CA LEU A 287 -17.41 6.98 5.96
C LEU A 287 -18.50 6.27 6.79
N LEU A 288 -18.35 6.24 8.13
CA LEU A 288 -19.16 5.38 8.99
C LEU A 288 -20.54 5.96 9.39
N GLY A 289 -20.75 7.26 9.13
CA GLY A 289 -21.98 7.99 9.43
C GLY A 289 -23.03 7.93 8.31
N SER A 290 -24.15 8.63 8.51
CA SER A 290 -25.27 8.69 7.54
C SER A 290 -24.89 9.30 6.19
N GLU A 291 -23.84 10.12 6.14
CA GLU A 291 -23.36 10.77 4.91
C GLU A 291 -22.20 10.01 4.23
N GLY A 292 -21.97 8.74 4.57
CA GLY A 292 -20.81 7.97 4.09
C GLY A 292 -20.65 7.95 2.56
N GLU A 293 -21.76 7.87 1.82
CA GLU A 293 -21.73 7.91 0.35
C GLU A 293 -21.30 9.27 -0.21
N ALA A 294 -21.84 10.36 0.34
CA ALA A 294 -21.45 11.72 -0.05
C ALA A 294 -19.98 11.96 0.31
N ALA A 295 -19.54 11.50 1.48
CA ALA A 295 -18.16 11.55 1.92
C ALA A 295 -17.21 10.79 0.97
N MET A 296 -17.59 9.58 0.54
CA MET A 296 -16.80 8.81 -0.44
C MET A 296 -16.71 9.52 -1.79
N ARG A 297 -17.80 10.12 -2.29
CA ARG A 297 -17.77 10.90 -3.54
C ARG A 297 -16.81 12.08 -3.47
N ARG A 298 -16.87 12.85 -2.38
CA ARG A 298 -15.92 13.96 -2.14
C ARG A 298 -14.48 13.47 -2.02
N ALA A 299 -14.27 12.34 -1.36
CA ALA A 299 -12.94 11.73 -1.27
C ALA A 299 -12.40 11.33 -2.64
N ILE A 300 -13.20 10.66 -3.48
CA ILE A 300 -12.83 10.27 -4.84
C ILE A 300 -12.50 11.49 -5.69
N HIS A 301 -13.33 12.54 -5.64
CA HIS A 301 -13.07 13.79 -6.36
C HIS A 301 -11.74 14.45 -5.95
N ASN A 302 -11.35 14.30 -4.68
CA ASN A 302 -10.14 14.91 -4.14
C ASN A 302 -8.90 14.00 -4.19
N LEU A 303 -9.00 12.81 -4.79
CA LEU A 303 -7.83 11.98 -5.11
C LEU A 303 -6.89 12.74 -6.05
N GLY A 304 -5.61 12.78 -5.69
CA GLY A 304 -4.61 13.46 -6.51
C GLY A 304 -4.76 14.98 -6.59
N ASN A 305 -5.55 15.62 -5.70
CA ASN A 305 -5.59 17.08 -5.57
C ASN A 305 -4.75 17.52 -4.36
N PRO A 306 -3.43 17.76 -4.53
CA PRO A 306 -2.63 18.39 -3.47
C PRO A 306 -3.11 19.83 -3.26
N PRO A 307 -2.98 20.42 -2.05
CA PRO A 307 -3.31 21.83 -1.88
C PRO A 307 -2.35 22.70 -2.71
N GLU A 308 -2.80 23.90 -3.09
CA GLU A 308 -1.87 24.96 -3.47
C GLU A 308 -0.86 25.16 -2.31
N ARG A 309 0.42 25.23 -2.64
CA ARG A 309 1.50 25.43 -1.66
C ARG A 309 1.10 26.65 -0.79
N PRO A 310 1.14 26.57 0.56
CA PRO A 310 1.21 27.82 1.32
C PRO A 310 2.43 28.58 0.77
N PRO A 311 2.31 29.91 0.52
CA PRO A 311 3.45 30.68 0.07
C PRO A 311 4.60 30.48 1.08
N VAL A 312 5.78 30.16 0.54
CA VAL A 312 7.04 30.03 1.28
C VAL A 312 7.39 31.38 1.91
#